data_AF-A0A951WNF2-F1
#
_entry.id   AF-A0A951WNF2-F1
#
_cell.length_a   1.000
_cell.length_b   1.000
_cell.length_c   1.000
_cell.angle_alpha   90.00
_cell.angle_beta   90.00
_cell.angle_gamma   90.00
#
_symmetry.space_group_name_H-M   'P 1'
#
loop_
_entity.id
_entity.type
_entity.pdbx_description
1 polymer ?
#
loop_
_entity_poly.entity_id
_entity_poly.type
_entity_poly.pdbx_seq_one_letter_code
_entity_poly.pdbx_strand_id
1 'polypeptide(L)'
;MKIQDKIIESVAMREEREKRIREMTELRRTLQQPILRELESVGVSAKSLWHLGSKEDPHKRSVPVLVKHIQIFYHDQINETLARALGRLKAVECWNMLVELFCKTDRLVHPNFKDGLACALFDLVSKKTMDEYISLLKDKQHRESRVLMVGKLRRSRQPEIIALIDELAEDEDLKIEIGSWKRFKGKSRQKQL
;
A
#
# COMPACT_ATOMS: atom_id res chain seq x y z
N MET A 1 42.61 0.93 -8.86
CA MET A 1 41.75 0.05 -8.05
C MET A 1 41.56 -1.26 -8.82
N LYS A 2 42.01 -2.41 -8.29
CA LYS A 2 42.09 -3.66 -9.07
C LYS A 2 40.74 -4.37 -9.06
N ILE A 3 40.41 -5.06 -10.15
CA ILE A 3 39.12 -5.79 -10.34
C ILE A 3 38.84 -6.77 -9.18
N GLN A 4 39.90 -7.34 -8.59
CA GLN A 4 39.83 -8.23 -7.43
C GLN A 4 39.20 -7.56 -6.19
N ASP A 5 39.52 -6.29 -5.92
CA ASP A 5 39.04 -5.54 -4.75
C ASP A 5 37.54 -5.27 -4.87
N LYS A 6 37.07 -4.95 -6.09
CA LYS A 6 35.66 -4.69 -6.40
C LYS A 6 34.80 -5.95 -6.30
N ILE A 7 35.37 -7.12 -6.62
CA ILE A 7 34.68 -8.41 -6.49
C ILE A 7 34.54 -8.78 -5.00
N ILE A 8 35.59 -8.64 -4.21
CA ILE A 8 35.56 -8.91 -2.76
C ILE A 8 34.57 -7.98 -2.05
N GLU A 9 34.57 -6.69 -2.37
CA GLU A 9 33.61 -5.72 -1.83
C GLU A 9 32.16 -6.07 -2.23
N SER A 10 31.94 -6.54 -3.46
CA SER A 10 30.62 -6.98 -3.91
C SER A 10 30.12 -8.26 -3.24
N VAL A 11 31.02 -9.17 -2.84
CA VAL A 11 30.69 -10.41 -2.11
C VAL A 11 30.41 -10.10 -0.65
N ALA A 12 31.25 -9.29 0.01
CA ALA A 12 31.02 -8.85 1.39
C ALA A 12 29.70 -8.07 1.54
N MET A 13 29.40 -7.17 0.60
CA MET A 13 28.11 -6.44 0.58
C MET A 13 26.90 -7.37 0.38
N ARG A 14 27.06 -8.46 -0.37
CA ARG A 14 26.00 -9.47 -0.54
C ARG A 14 25.80 -10.29 0.72
N GLU A 15 26.86 -10.77 1.35
CA GLU A 15 26.79 -11.54 2.60
C GLU A 15 26.16 -10.74 3.73
N GLU A 16 26.53 -9.47 3.88
CA GLU A 16 25.97 -8.58 4.89
C GLU A 16 24.49 -8.27 4.60
N ARG A 17 24.14 -8.03 3.32
CA ARG A 17 22.75 -7.85 2.90
C ARG A 17 21.91 -9.09 3.17
N GLU A 18 22.42 -10.27 2.85
CA GLU A 18 21.75 -11.54 3.12
C GLU A 18 21.59 -11.81 4.61
N LYS A 19 22.61 -11.49 5.43
CA LYS A 19 22.53 -11.58 6.88
C LYS A 19 21.42 -10.68 7.43
N ARG A 20 21.37 -9.41 6.99
CA ARG A 20 20.28 -8.49 7.35
C ARG A 20 18.91 -9.02 6.93
N ILE A 21 18.79 -9.59 5.72
CA ILE A 21 17.54 -10.19 5.25
C ILE A 21 17.12 -11.37 6.12
N ARG A 22 18.05 -12.26 6.49
CA ARG A 22 17.78 -13.41 7.37
C ARG A 22 17.33 -12.96 8.76
N GLU A 23 18.07 -12.05 9.39
CA GLU A 23 17.74 -11.51 10.72
C GLU A 23 16.37 -10.83 10.71
N MET A 24 16.09 -10.00 9.70
CA MET A 24 14.80 -9.35 9.55
C MET A 24 13.66 -10.35 9.31
N THR A 25 13.93 -11.44 8.57
CA THR A 25 12.95 -12.50 8.32
C THR A 25 12.57 -13.23 9.61
N GLU A 26 13.55 -13.58 10.45
CA GLU A 26 13.30 -14.24 11.73
C GLU A 26 12.59 -13.32 12.73
N LEU A 27 12.97 -12.03 12.77
CA LEU A 27 12.26 -11.03 13.57
C LEU A 27 10.78 -10.96 13.17
N ARG A 28 10.50 -10.80 11.87
CA ARG A 28 9.12 -10.77 11.35
C ARG A 28 8.36 -12.05 11.67
N ARG A 29 9.02 -13.20 11.54
CA ARG A 29 8.44 -14.51 11.84
C ARG A 29 7.95 -14.57 13.27
N THR A 30 8.74 -14.04 14.21
CA THR A 30 8.43 -13.97 15.63
C THR A 30 7.30 -12.99 15.90
N LEU A 31 7.38 -11.77 15.36
CA LEU A 31 6.39 -10.71 15.59
C LEU A 31 5.00 -11.04 15.02
N GLN A 32 4.91 -11.77 13.92
CA GLN A 32 3.60 -12.15 13.35
C GLN A 32 2.95 -13.35 14.07
N GLN A 33 3.66 -14.11 14.91
CA GLN A 33 3.11 -15.31 15.55
C GLN A 33 1.82 -15.07 16.35
N PRO A 34 1.73 -14.03 17.21
CA PRO A 34 0.51 -13.79 17.98
C PRO A 34 -0.70 -13.57 17.06
N ILE A 35 -0.50 -12.82 15.97
CA ILE A 35 -1.53 -12.51 14.96
C ILE A 35 -1.98 -13.79 14.26
N LEU A 36 -1.03 -14.64 13.83
CA LEU A 36 -1.36 -15.90 13.15
C LEU A 36 -2.10 -16.88 14.07
N ARG A 37 -1.75 -16.97 15.35
CA ARG A 37 -2.48 -17.80 16.32
C ARG A 37 -3.90 -17.30 16.55
N GLU A 38 -4.09 -15.99 16.64
CA GLU A 38 -5.43 -15.41 16.80
C GLU A 38 -6.27 -15.64 15.55
N LEU A 39 -5.69 -15.51 14.35
CA LEU A 39 -6.33 -15.88 13.08
C LEU A 39 -6.72 -17.36 13.04
N GLU A 40 -5.84 -18.25 13.49
CA GLU A 40 -6.12 -19.69 13.55
C GLU A 40 -7.28 -19.99 14.51
N SER A 41 -7.37 -19.29 15.66
CA SER A 41 -8.46 -19.46 16.63
C SER A 41 -9.84 -19.11 16.07
N VAL A 42 -9.91 -18.25 15.04
CA VAL A 42 -11.16 -17.91 14.33
C VAL A 42 -11.36 -18.75 13.06
N GLY A 43 -10.56 -19.80 12.88
CA GLY A 43 -10.64 -20.75 11.76
C GLY A 43 -9.93 -20.30 10.48
N VAL A 44 -9.01 -19.33 10.57
CA VAL A 44 -8.25 -18.80 9.43
C VAL A 44 -6.80 -19.28 9.50
N SER A 45 -6.49 -20.36 8.78
CA SER A 45 -5.11 -20.87 8.70
C SER A 45 -4.31 -20.13 7.63
N ALA A 46 -3.22 -19.47 8.04
CA ALA A 46 -2.30 -18.78 7.13
C ALA A 46 -0.84 -18.99 7.57
N LYS A 47 0.04 -19.27 6.61
CA LYS A 47 1.49 -19.40 6.87
C LYS A 47 2.18 -18.06 7.12
N SER A 48 1.57 -16.97 6.65
CA SER A 48 2.04 -15.59 6.83
C SER A 48 0.90 -14.63 6.50
N LEU A 49 0.94 -13.43 7.09
CA LEU A 49 0.01 -12.33 6.80
C LEU A 49 -0.02 -11.96 5.31
N TRP A 50 1.10 -12.13 4.59
CA TRP A 50 1.16 -11.90 3.14
C TRP A 50 0.26 -12.86 2.35
N HIS A 51 0.11 -14.09 2.84
CA HIS A 51 -0.69 -15.14 2.20
C HIS A 51 -2.18 -15.11 2.58
N LEU A 52 -2.63 -14.10 3.33
CA LEU A 52 -4.06 -13.87 3.54
C LEU A 52 -4.70 -13.55 2.18
N GLY A 53 -5.37 -14.56 1.62
CA GLY A 53 -5.94 -14.51 0.27
C GLY A 53 -7.23 -13.70 0.22
N SER A 54 -7.89 -13.71 -0.95
CA SER A 54 -9.15 -13.02 -1.24
C SER A 54 -10.37 -13.95 -1.34
N LYS A 55 -10.33 -15.17 -0.79
CA LYS A 55 -11.52 -16.05 -0.68
C LYS A 55 -12.52 -15.62 0.41
N GLU A 56 -13.78 -15.38 0.05
CA GLU A 56 -14.81 -14.68 0.85
C GLU A 56 -15.07 -15.17 2.29
N ASP A 57 -15.01 -16.47 2.57
CA ASP A 57 -15.52 -17.02 3.84
C ASP A 57 -14.53 -16.88 5.03
N PRO A 58 -13.22 -17.12 4.87
CA PRO A 58 -12.19 -16.74 5.86
C PRO A 58 -12.04 -15.23 6.14
N HIS A 59 -12.63 -14.35 5.32
CA HIS A 59 -12.39 -12.90 5.41
C HIS A 59 -13.11 -12.23 6.54
N LYS A 60 -14.41 -12.52 6.67
CA LYS A 60 -15.24 -11.85 7.68
C LYS A 60 -14.74 -12.12 9.09
N ARG A 61 -14.13 -13.29 9.31
CA ARG A 61 -13.57 -13.70 10.60
C ARG A 61 -12.18 -13.12 10.85
N SER A 62 -11.39 -12.89 9.80
CA SER A 62 -10.04 -12.34 9.94
C SER A 62 -10.03 -10.82 10.15
N VAL A 63 -10.98 -10.07 9.58
CA VAL A 63 -11.02 -8.60 9.69
C VAL A 63 -10.98 -8.10 11.14
N PRO A 64 -11.83 -8.59 12.09
CA PRO A 64 -11.77 -8.14 13.48
C PRO A 64 -10.41 -8.34 14.15
N VAL A 65 -9.76 -9.47 13.87
CA VAL A 65 -8.42 -9.79 14.38
C VAL A 65 -7.39 -8.80 13.83
N LEU A 66 -7.42 -8.53 12.52
CA LEU A 66 -6.49 -7.60 11.89
C LEU A 66 -6.70 -6.14 12.36
N VAL A 67 -7.96 -5.73 12.56
CA VAL A 67 -8.32 -4.41 13.11
C VAL A 67 -7.80 -4.23 14.52
N LYS A 68 -7.86 -5.27 15.36
CA LYS A 68 -7.27 -5.23 16.69
C LYS A 68 -5.76 -5.06 16.62
N HIS A 69 -5.09 -5.82 15.77
CA HIS A 69 -3.63 -5.83 15.70
C HIS A 69 -3.02 -4.59 15.04
N ILE A 70 -3.66 -3.99 14.04
CA ILE A 70 -3.11 -2.80 13.38
C ILE A 70 -2.99 -1.59 14.33
N GLN A 71 -3.79 -1.58 15.41
CA GLN A 71 -3.78 -0.54 16.46
C GLN A 71 -2.63 -0.69 17.47
N ILE A 72 -1.96 -1.84 17.56
CA ILE A 72 -0.98 -2.15 18.61
C ILE A 72 0.45 -1.69 18.26
N PHE A 73 0.69 -1.14 17.06
CA PHE A 73 1.99 -0.77 16.50
C PHE A 73 3.14 -1.76 16.82
N TYR A 74 3.43 -2.65 15.87
CA TYR A 74 4.52 -3.61 15.97
C TYR A 74 5.81 -3.04 15.39
N HIS A 75 6.09 -3.41 14.15
CA HIS A 75 7.22 -3.00 13.35
C HIS A 75 6.65 -2.51 12.04
N ASP A 76 7.28 -1.48 11.45
CA ASP A 76 6.79 -0.77 10.27
C ASP A 76 6.30 -1.72 9.15
N GLN A 77 7.07 -2.78 8.87
CA GLN A 77 6.72 -3.79 7.87
C GLN A 77 5.58 -4.74 8.27
N ILE A 78 5.40 -5.05 9.55
CA ILE A 78 4.26 -5.86 10.01
C ILE A 78 2.98 -5.04 9.91
N ASN A 79 3.03 -3.77 10.34
CA ASN A 79 1.92 -2.84 10.22
C ASN A 79 1.55 -2.54 8.77
N GLU A 80 2.54 -2.40 7.88
CA GLU A 80 2.34 -2.35 6.43
C GLU A 80 1.55 -3.56 5.91
N THR A 81 1.94 -4.77 6.31
CA THR A 81 1.32 -6.00 5.83
C THR A 81 -0.10 -6.14 6.39
N LEU A 82 -0.34 -5.71 7.64
CA LEU A 82 -1.68 -5.64 8.23
C LEU A 82 -2.58 -4.68 7.46
N ALA A 83 -2.09 -3.47 7.15
CA ALA A 83 -2.84 -2.47 6.39
C ALA A 83 -3.23 -3.02 5.00
N ARG A 84 -2.27 -3.57 4.26
CA ARG A 84 -2.55 -4.18 2.95
C ARG A 84 -3.50 -5.36 3.03
N ALA A 85 -3.41 -6.18 4.08
CA ALA A 85 -4.35 -7.28 4.29
C ALA A 85 -5.78 -6.75 4.40
N LEU A 86 -6.03 -5.73 5.21
CA LEU A 86 -7.36 -5.10 5.32
C LEU A 86 -7.89 -4.58 3.98
N GLY A 87 -7.03 -3.96 3.16
CA GLY A 87 -7.37 -3.52 1.80
C GLY A 87 -7.79 -4.68 0.89
N ARG A 88 -6.99 -5.75 0.84
CA ARG A 88 -7.27 -6.94 0.03
C ARG A 88 -8.53 -7.68 0.46
N LEU A 89 -8.81 -7.70 1.76
CA LEU A 89 -10.01 -8.33 2.35
C LEU A 89 -11.28 -7.50 2.15
N LYS A 90 -11.18 -6.30 1.55
CA LYS A 90 -12.31 -5.39 1.32
C LYS A 90 -13.05 -5.02 2.61
N ALA A 91 -12.30 -4.78 3.68
CA ALA A 91 -12.81 -4.29 4.96
C ALA A 91 -13.28 -2.82 4.87
N VAL A 92 -14.32 -2.56 4.08
CA VAL A 92 -14.84 -1.22 3.78
C VAL A 92 -15.31 -0.46 5.03
N GLU A 93 -15.78 -1.20 6.04
CA GLU A 93 -16.15 -0.68 7.36
C GLU A 93 -14.97 -0.06 8.12
N CYS A 94 -13.74 -0.40 7.75
CA CYS A 94 -12.53 0.11 8.37
C CYS A 94 -12.05 1.44 7.77
N TRP A 95 -12.76 1.99 6.77
CA TRP A 95 -12.34 3.17 6.03
C TRP A 95 -11.89 4.33 6.93
N ASN A 96 -12.76 4.79 7.85
CA ASN A 96 -12.48 5.94 8.71
C ASN A 96 -11.24 5.72 9.58
N MET A 97 -11.10 4.52 10.15
CA MET A 97 -9.94 4.15 10.97
C MET A 97 -8.65 4.14 10.14
N LEU A 98 -8.70 3.63 8.91
CA LEU A 98 -7.54 3.63 8.01
C LEU A 98 -7.15 5.03 7.55
N VAL A 99 -8.12 5.92 7.30
CA VAL A 99 -7.86 7.34 7.02
C VAL A 99 -7.19 8.00 8.23
N GLU A 100 -7.72 7.79 9.43
CA GLU A 100 -7.15 8.36 10.65
C GLU A 100 -5.70 7.89 10.88
N LEU A 101 -5.45 6.58 10.74
CA LEU A 101 -4.10 6.03 10.83
C LEU A 101 -3.20 6.59 9.73
N PHE A 102 -3.71 6.72 8.51
CA PHE A 102 -2.96 7.29 7.40
C PHE A 102 -2.56 8.72 7.72
N CYS A 103 -3.48 9.60 8.13
CA CYS A 103 -3.17 10.98 8.48
C CYS A 103 -2.17 11.10 9.64
N LYS A 104 -2.29 10.25 10.68
CA LYS A 104 -1.40 10.27 11.86
C LYS A 104 -0.02 9.70 11.61
N THR A 105 0.14 8.79 10.65
CA THR A 105 1.42 8.14 10.39
C THR A 105 2.37 9.09 9.65
N ASP A 106 3.53 9.38 10.24
CA ASP A 106 4.60 10.12 9.56
C ASP A 106 5.39 9.18 8.64
N ARG A 107 5.46 9.53 7.34
CA ARG A 107 6.22 8.78 6.33
C ARG A 107 7.71 8.73 6.67
N LEU A 108 8.28 9.79 7.25
CA LEU A 108 9.71 9.85 7.55
C LEU A 108 10.12 8.85 8.65
N VAL A 109 9.16 8.48 9.52
CA VAL A 109 9.39 7.56 10.63
C VAL A 109 8.92 6.14 10.27
N HIS A 110 7.77 6.01 9.60
CA HIS A 110 7.11 4.74 9.29
C HIS A 110 6.72 4.65 7.80
N PRO A 111 7.69 4.65 6.89
CA PRO A 111 7.42 4.71 5.45
C PRO A 111 6.66 3.49 4.95
N ASN A 112 6.99 2.27 5.42
CA ASN A 112 6.31 1.07 4.95
C ASN A 112 4.86 1.06 5.43
N PHE A 113 4.60 1.39 6.70
CA PHE A 113 3.24 1.40 7.22
C PHE A 113 2.38 2.43 6.50
N LYS A 114 2.90 3.64 6.28
CA LYS A 114 2.23 4.70 5.51
C LYS A 114 1.87 4.21 4.10
N ASP A 115 2.79 3.52 3.43
CA ASP A 115 2.56 2.95 2.09
C ASP A 115 1.53 1.81 2.11
N GLY A 116 1.56 0.97 3.13
CA GLY A 116 0.56 -0.07 3.34
C GLY A 116 -0.84 0.50 3.52
N LEU A 117 -0.97 1.59 4.29
CA LEU A 117 -2.23 2.32 4.47
C LEU A 117 -2.70 2.96 3.16
N ALA A 118 -1.80 3.59 2.39
CA ALA A 118 -2.11 4.15 1.08
C ALA A 118 -2.68 3.08 0.12
N CYS A 119 -2.06 1.90 0.07
CA CYS A 119 -2.58 0.78 -0.72
C CYS A 119 -3.93 0.26 -0.20
N ALA A 120 -4.13 0.21 1.12
CA ALA A 120 -5.42 -0.18 1.70
C ALA A 120 -6.53 0.78 1.27
N LEU A 121 -6.29 2.10 1.36
CA LEU A 121 -7.25 3.12 0.92
C LEU A 121 -7.53 3.02 -0.59
N PHE A 122 -6.50 2.79 -1.42
CA PHE A 122 -6.67 2.53 -2.85
C PHE A 122 -7.62 1.36 -3.12
N ASP A 123 -7.47 0.27 -2.35
CA ASP A 123 -8.29 -0.92 -2.52
C ASP A 123 -9.74 -0.74 -2.05
N LEU A 124 -9.97 0.10 -1.04
CA LEU A 124 -11.26 0.29 -0.38
C LEU A 124 -12.09 1.46 -0.91
N VAL A 125 -11.46 2.43 -1.60
CA VAL A 125 -12.18 3.63 -2.07
C VAL A 125 -13.36 3.27 -2.96
N SER A 126 -14.49 3.92 -2.68
CA SER A 126 -15.77 3.74 -3.34
C SER A 126 -16.31 5.09 -3.83
N LYS A 127 -17.45 5.09 -4.53
CA LYS A 127 -18.11 6.35 -4.90
C LYS A 127 -18.43 7.25 -3.71
N LYS A 128 -18.77 6.66 -2.55
CA LYS A 128 -19.15 7.40 -1.34
C LYS A 128 -17.96 8.07 -0.65
N THR A 129 -16.75 7.54 -0.86
CA THR A 129 -15.53 8.01 -0.19
C THR A 129 -14.54 8.66 -1.16
N MET A 130 -14.97 8.90 -2.40
CA MET A 130 -14.10 9.44 -3.45
C MET A 130 -13.63 10.87 -3.13
N ASP A 131 -14.51 11.71 -2.61
CA ASP A 131 -14.15 13.11 -2.30
C ASP A 131 -13.06 13.18 -1.22
N GLU A 132 -13.21 12.41 -0.14
CA GLU A 132 -12.19 12.30 0.91
C GLU A 132 -10.89 11.69 0.38
N TYR A 133 -10.98 10.66 -0.46
CA TYR A 133 -9.80 10.07 -1.11
C TYR A 133 -9.04 11.09 -1.99
N ILE A 134 -9.78 11.95 -2.71
CA ILE A 134 -9.20 13.04 -3.49
C ILE A 134 -8.56 14.09 -2.56
N SER A 135 -9.20 14.45 -1.44
CA SER A 135 -8.61 15.36 -0.46
C SER A 135 -7.26 14.84 0.06
N LEU A 136 -7.16 13.54 0.38
CA LEU A 136 -5.90 12.91 0.79
C LEU A 136 -4.85 12.92 -0.33
N LEU A 137 -5.26 12.74 -1.59
CA LEU A 137 -4.35 12.84 -2.74
C LEU A 137 -3.81 14.26 -2.99
N LYS A 138 -4.59 15.28 -2.65
CA LYS A 138 -4.17 16.69 -2.77
C LYS A 138 -3.27 17.13 -1.62
N ASP A 139 -3.32 16.46 -0.47
CA ASP A 139 -2.50 16.84 0.68
C ASP A 139 -1.03 16.45 0.52
N LYS A 140 -0.21 17.44 0.17
CA LYS A 140 1.23 17.30 -0.03
C LYS A 140 1.99 16.82 1.22
N GLN A 141 1.41 16.92 2.42
CA GLN A 141 2.03 16.36 3.64
C GLN A 141 2.22 14.85 3.55
N HIS A 142 1.44 14.16 2.71
CA HIS A 142 1.52 12.71 2.53
C HIS A 142 2.62 12.25 1.55
N ARG A 143 3.28 13.20 0.87
CA ARG A 143 4.46 12.98 0.01
C ARG A 143 4.24 11.87 -1.02
N GLU A 144 5.27 11.08 -1.29
CA GLU A 144 5.29 10.00 -2.29
C GLU A 144 4.32 8.86 -1.97
N SER A 145 3.80 8.73 -0.73
CA SER A 145 2.79 7.69 -0.42
C SER A 145 1.54 7.85 -1.29
N ARG A 146 1.27 9.09 -1.73
CA ARG A 146 0.19 9.45 -2.67
C ARG A 146 0.35 8.79 -4.04
N VAL A 147 1.57 8.43 -4.46
CA VAL A 147 1.83 7.71 -5.72
C VAL A 147 1.09 6.37 -5.74
N LEU A 148 1.01 5.68 -4.60
CA LEU A 148 0.30 4.40 -4.47
C LEU A 148 -1.23 4.56 -4.60
N MET A 149 -1.74 5.77 -4.42
CA MET A 149 -3.16 6.09 -4.48
C MET A 149 -3.59 6.61 -5.86
N VAL A 150 -2.75 7.40 -6.52
CA VAL A 150 -3.14 8.17 -7.72
C VAL A 150 -3.54 7.28 -8.90
N GLY A 151 -3.02 6.05 -8.95
CA GLY A 151 -3.39 5.04 -9.95
C GLY A 151 -4.90 4.72 -10.00
N LYS A 152 -5.67 5.01 -8.94
CA LYS A 152 -7.11 4.76 -8.91
C LYS A 152 -7.86 5.64 -9.91
N LEU A 153 -7.33 6.83 -10.14
CA LEU A 153 -7.93 7.83 -11.02
C LEU A 153 -7.59 7.60 -12.49
N ARG A 154 -6.50 6.86 -12.77
CA ARG A 154 -5.88 6.69 -14.10
C ARG A 154 -6.84 6.33 -15.23
N ARG A 155 -7.89 5.52 -14.94
CA ARG A 155 -8.84 5.03 -15.95
C ARG A 155 -10.18 5.77 -15.93
N SER A 156 -10.32 6.80 -15.10
CA SER A 156 -11.56 7.59 -15.05
C SER A 156 -11.76 8.37 -16.36
N ARG A 157 -13.03 8.53 -16.75
CA ARG A 157 -13.46 9.32 -17.91
C ARG A 157 -14.28 10.54 -17.50
N GLN A 158 -14.43 10.76 -16.21
CA GLN A 158 -15.13 11.91 -15.65
C GLN A 158 -14.32 13.19 -15.92
N PRO A 159 -14.90 14.23 -16.55
CA PRO A 159 -14.19 15.47 -16.85
C PRO A 159 -13.50 16.08 -15.64
N GLU A 160 -14.15 16.03 -14.48
CA GLU A 160 -13.62 16.52 -13.20
C GLU A 160 -12.37 15.75 -12.73
N ILE A 161 -12.32 14.44 -12.94
CA ILE A 161 -11.16 13.61 -12.59
C ILE A 161 -10.03 13.81 -13.60
N ILE A 162 -10.36 14.03 -14.88
CA ILE A 162 -9.36 14.34 -15.91
C ILE A 162 -8.68 15.67 -15.57
N ALA A 163 -9.46 16.71 -15.25
CA ALA A 163 -8.93 18.00 -14.83
C ALA A 163 -8.08 17.89 -13.56
N LEU A 164 -8.51 17.07 -12.59
CA LEU A 164 -7.72 16.77 -11.39
C LEU A 164 -6.40 16.07 -11.73
N ILE A 165 -6.38 15.11 -12.64
CA ILE A 165 -5.13 14.44 -13.05
C ILE A 165 -4.18 15.43 -13.72
N ASP A 166 -4.70 16.33 -14.55
CA ASP A 166 -3.90 17.38 -15.19
C ASP A 166 -3.33 18.36 -14.14
N GLU A 167 -4.10 18.72 -13.11
CA GLU A 167 -3.61 19.50 -11.94
C GLU A 167 -2.49 18.76 -11.19
N LEU A 168 -2.70 17.46 -10.88
CA LEU A 168 -1.74 16.64 -10.15
C LEU A 168 -0.49 16.29 -10.97
N ALA A 169 -0.53 16.41 -12.30
CA ALA A 169 0.62 16.14 -13.16
C ALA A 169 1.79 17.12 -12.94
N GLU A 170 1.51 18.29 -12.38
CA GLU A 170 2.52 19.30 -12.00
C GLU A 170 3.00 19.14 -10.55
N ASP A 171 2.46 18.18 -9.80
CA ASP A 171 2.89 17.90 -8.43
C ASP A 171 4.25 17.19 -8.41
N GLU A 172 5.23 17.72 -7.69
CA GLU A 172 6.60 17.19 -7.63
C GLU A 172 6.68 15.69 -7.26
N ASP A 173 5.80 15.21 -6.37
CA ASP A 173 5.81 13.81 -5.95
C ASP A 173 5.06 12.89 -6.94
N LEU A 174 4.16 13.43 -7.76
CA LEU A 174 3.25 12.63 -8.62
C LEU A 174 3.55 12.75 -10.12
N LYS A 175 4.27 13.80 -10.54
CA LYS A 175 4.56 14.09 -11.96
C LYS A 175 5.22 12.94 -12.69
N ILE A 176 6.12 12.20 -12.02
CA ILE A 176 6.82 11.05 -12.62
C ILE A 176 5.82 9.91 -12.89
N GLU A 177 4.99 9.57 -11.90
CA GLU A 177 3.99 8.51 -12.03
C GLU A 177 2.95 8.88 -13.08
N ILE A 178 2.35 10.06 -12.98
CA ILE A 178 1.31 10.53 -13.92
C ILE A 178 1.88 10.68 -15.34
N GLY A 179 3.08 11.25 -15.48
CA GLY A 179 3.76 11.38 -16.76
C GLY A 179 4.08 10.04 -17.43
N SER A 180 4.25 8.97 -16.66
CA SER A 180 4.44 7.60 -17.18
C SER A 180 3.18 7.01 -17.82
N TRP A 181 2.00 7.60 -17.55
CA TRP A 181 0.75 7.08 -18.08
C TRP A 181 0.66 7.39 -19.57
N LYS A 182 0.73 6.34 -20.40
CA LYS A 182 0.37 6.45 -21.81
C LYS A 182 -1.05 7.04 -21.90
N ARG A 183 -1.15 8.31 -22.30
CA ARG A 183 -2.44 8.95 -22.61
C ARG A 183 -3.07 8.10 -23.72
N PHE A 184 -4.09 7.33 -23.38
CA PHE A 184 -4.91 6.66 -24.37
C PHE A 184 -5.62 7.75 -25.16
N LYS A 185 -5.02 8.20 -26.28
CA LYS A 185 -5.75 8.94 -27.30
C LYS A 185 -6.83 8.00 -27.81
N GLY A 186 -8.03 8.13 -27.28
CA GLY A 186 -9.21 7.52 -27.88
C GLY A 186 -9.25 8.00 -29.33
N LYS A 187 -9.18 7.07 -30.29
CA LYS A 187 -9.51 7.38 -31.68
C LYS A 187 -10.96 7.87 -31.65
N SER A 188 -11.15 9.18 -31.78
CA SER A 188 -12.42 9.76 -32.20
C SER A 188 -12.78 9.10 -33.53
N ARG A 189 -13.78 8.20 -33.50
CA ARG A 189 -14.45 7.76 -34.73
C ARG A 189 -15.18 9.00 -35.26
N GLN A 190 -14.55 9.73 -36.17
CA GLN A 190 -15.28 10.53 -37.14
C GLN A 190 -16.16 9.55 -37.93
N LYS A 191 -17.44 9.47 -37.58
CA LYS A 191 -18.46 9.03 -38.52
C LYS A 191 -18.68 10.20 -39.47
N GLN A 192 -18.09 10.12 -40.65
CA GLN A 192 -18.62 10.79 -41.82
C GLN A 192 -19.81 9.95 -42.30
N LEU A 193 -21.00 10.53 -42.22
CA LEU A 193 -22.12 10.28 -43.12
C LEU A 193 -22.69 11.66 -43.46
#